data_AF-A0AAE9S9Q9-F1
#
_entry.id   AF-A0AAE9S9Q9-F1
#
_cell.length_a   1.000
_cell.length_b   1.000
_cell.length_c   1.000
_cell.angle_alpha   90.00
_cell.angle_beta   90.00
_cell.angle_gamma   90.00
#
_symmetry.space_group_name_H-M   'P 1'
#
loop_
_entity.id
_entity.type
_entity.pdbx_description
1 polymer ?
#
loop_
_entity_poly.entity_id
_entity_poly.type
_entity_poly.pdbx_seq_one_letter_code
_entity_poly.pdbx_strand_id
1 'polypeptide(L)'
;MKLETLNKNAEFYIASLALGVLEGMKQGILSPEAGIWSLARSSFSNELLKSTIISNDLKYVIACFDEIDALSSFDGGEVKQQQMIDELKERCLSCLQGVDYKNLDMKMTSSINDEDDL
;
A
#
# COMPACT_ATOMS: atom_id res chain seq x y z
N MET A 1 12.82 -0.65 11.95
CA MET A 1 12.40 0.52 11.16
C MET A 1 11.03 0.97 11.63
N LYS A 2 10.86 2.25 11.98
CA LYS A 2 9.59 2.83 12.43
C LYS A 2 9.31 4.05 11.55
N LEU A 3 8.18 4.06 10.85
CA LEU A 3 7.74 5.20 10.04
C LEU A 3 6.96 6.16 10.93
N GLU A 4 7.56 7.29 11.27
CA GLU A 4 6.91 8.36 12.03
C GLU A 4 6.59 9.51 11.06
N THR A 5 5.32 9.67 10.72
CA THR A 5 4.86 10.81 9.92
C THR A 5 4.16 11.81 10.84
N LEU A 6 4.22 13.10 10.50
CA LEU A 6 3.22 14.03 10.99
C LEU A 6 1.88 13.50 10.47
N ASN A 7 1.08 12.92 11.38
CA ASN A 7 -0.05 12.03 11.16
C ASN A 7 -1.00 12.37 9.99
N LYS A 8 -1.04 13.63 9.56
CA LYS A 8 -1.86 14.13 8.43
C LYS A 8 -1.42 13.63 7.05
N ASN A 9 -0.19 13.13 6.89
CA ASN A 9 0.37 12.77 5.58
C ASN A 9 0.54 11.26 5.35
N ALA A 10 0.23 10.42 6.36
CA ALA A 10 0.42 8.97 6.26
C ALA A 10 -0.36 8.36 5.08
N GLU A 11 -1.61 8.78 4.90
CA GLU A 11 -2.46 8.34 3.79
C GLU A 11 -1.84 8.64 2.43
N PHE A 12 -1.31 9.86 2.23
CA PHE A 12 -0.66 10.24 0.99
C PHE A 12 0.51 9.31 0.62
N TYR A 13 1.41 9.04 1.58
CA TYR A 13 2.57 8.21 1.33
C TYR A 13 2.20 6.76 1.02
N ILE A 14 1.25 6.23 1.77
CA ILE A 14 0.83 4.84 1.60
C ILE A 14 0.03 4.67 0.30
N ALA A 15 -0.86 5.62 -0.04
CA ALA A 15 -1.57 5.64 -1.32
C ALA A 15 -0.59 5.77 -2.51
N SER A 16 0.44 6.59 -2.38
CA SER A 16 1.48 6.73 -3.41
C SER A 16 2.26 5.43 -3.62
N LEU A 17 2.64 4.76 -2.52
CA LEU A 17 3.35 3.48 -2.59
C LEU A 17 2.46 2.38 -3.18
N ALA A 18 1.20 2.29 -2.74
CA ALA A 18 0.23 1.34 -3.28
C ALA A 18 0.01 1.55 -4.78
N LEU A 19 -0.15 2.80 -5.21
CA LEU A 19 -0.31 3.15 -6.63
C LEU A 19 0.91 2.71 -7.46
N GLY A 20 2.13 2.95 -6.96
CA GLY A 20 3.36 2.53 -7.64
C GLY A 20 3.46 1.01 -7.78
N VAL A 21 3.10 0.26 -6.74
CA VAL A 21 3.07 -1.21 -6.77
C VAL A 21 2.03 -1.71 -7.77
N LEU A 22 0.81 -1.18 -7.73
CA LEU A 22 -0.27 -1.54 -8.66
C LEU A 22 0.06 -1.21 -10.11
N GLU A 23 0.76 -0.11 -10.37
CA GLU A 23 1.26 0.24 -11.72
C GLU A 23 2.30 -0.78 -12.21
N GLY A 24 3.24 -1.18 -11.34
CA GLY A 24 4.21 -2.23 -11.65
C GLY A 24 3.55 -3.58 -11.94
N MET A 25 2.50 -3.93 -11.18
CA MET A 25 1.70 -5.14 -11.42
C MET A 25 0.95 -5.07 -12.75
N LYS A 26 0.31 -3.93 -13.06
CA LYS A 26 -0.40 -3.71 -14.33
C LYS A 26 0.52 -3.91 -15.54
N GLN A 27 1.77 -3.47 -15.44
CA GLN A 27 2.76 -3.60 -16.51
C GLN A 27 3.42 -4.99 -16.56
N GLY A 28 3.06 -5.90 -15.65
CA GLY A 28 3.67 -7.23 -15.54
C GLY A 28 5.13 -7.20 -15.05
N ILE A 29 5.58 -6.08 -14.48
CA ILE A 29 6.95 -5.89 -13.98
C ILE A 29 7.07 -6.44 -12.55
N LEU A 30 6.00 -6.32 -11.75
CA LEU A 30 5.92 -6.84 -10.38
C LEU A 30 4.92 -7.99 -10.31
N SER A 31 5.28 -9.05 -9.60
CA SER A 31 4.32 -10.10 -9.23
C SER A 31 3.34 -9.57 -8.15
N PRO A 32 2.11 -10.11 -8.07
CA PRO A 32 1.16 -9.77 -7.01
C PRO A 32 1.72 -9.90 -5.59
N GLU A 33 2.60 -10.88 -5.36
CA GLU A 33 3.29 -11.11 -4.08
C GLU A 33 4.08 -9.87 -3.59
N ALA A 34 4.56 -9.02 -4.49
CA ALA A 34 5.24 -7.78 -4.12
C ALA A 34 4.33 -6.87 -3.28
N GLY A 35 3.03 -6.84 -3.58
CA GLY A 35 2.03 -6.12 -2.79
C GLY A 35 1.80 -6.75 -1.42
N ILE A 36 1.72 -8.08 -1.36
CA ILE A 36 1.55 -8.83 -0.11
C ILE A 36 2.74 -8.60 0.82
N TRP A 37 3.97 -8.73 0.34
CA TRP A 37 5.16 -8.61 1.18
C TRP A 37 5.54 -7.18 1.55
N SER A 38 5.00 -6.18 0.83
CA SER A 38 5.22 -4.77 1.14
C SER A 38 4.10 -4.18 2.00
N LEU A 39 2.89 -4.14 1.48
CA LEU A 39 1.77 -3.35 2.00
C LEU A 39 0.69 -4.21 2.68
N ALA A 40 0.46 -5.43 2.21
CA ALA A 40 -0.52 -6.33 2.82
C ALA A 40 0.05 -7.17 3.97
N ARG A 41 1.34 -7.03 4.28
CA ARG A 41 2.02 -7.81 5.32
C ARG A 41 1.32 -7.61 6.66
N SER A 42 0.93 -8.70 7.31
CA SER A 42 0.12 -8.71 8.53
C SER A 42 0.61 -7.79 9.65
N SER A 43 1.93 -7.64 9.83
CA SER A 43 2.50 -6.74 10.84
C SER A 43 2.24 -5.26 10.58
N PHE A 44 2.01 -4.88 9.31
CA PHE A 44 1.73 -3.51 8.89
C PHE A 44 0.25 -3.30 8.60
N SER A 45 -0.36 -4.19 7.79
CA SER A 45 -1.75 -4.07 7.37
C SER A 45 -2.73 -4.10 8.55
N ASN A 46 -2.50 -4.93 9.57
CA ASN A 46 -3.37 -4.97 10.75
C ASN A 46 -3.42 -3.64 11.51
N GLU A 47 -2.30 -2.93 11.60
CA GLU A 47 -2.24 -1.63 12.28
C GLU A 47 -2.86 -0.54 11.39
N LEU A 48 -2.62 -0.61 10.08
CA LEU A 48 -3.22 0.30 9.11
C LEU A 48 -4.76 0.20 9.09
N LEU A 49 -5.30 -1.01 9.09
CA LEU A 49 -6.74 -1.26 9.05
C LEU A 49 -7.46 -0.73 10.31
N LYS A 50 -6.78 -0.74 11.46
CA LYS A 50 -7.29 -0.16 12.73
C LYS A 50 -7.19 1.36 12.81
N SER A 51 -6.37 2.00 11.97
CA SER A 51 -6.13 3.43 12.01
C SER A 51 -7.42 4.23 11.79
N THR A 52 -7.69 5.24 12.62
CA THR A 52 -8.82 6.17 12.43
C THR A 52 -8.51 7.29 11.44
N ILE A 53 -7.26 7.38 10.99
CA ILE A 53 -6.75 8.49 10.17
C ILE A 53 -6.72 8.10 8.68
N ILE A 54 -6.54 6.81 8.38
CA ILE A 54 -6.53 6.30 7.01
C ILE A 54 -7.96 6.08 6.54
N SER A 55 -8.28 6.54 5.33
CA SER A 55 -9.60 6.36 4.71
C SER A 55 -9.94 4.88 4.49
N ASN A 56 -11.24 4.61 4.39
CA ASN A 56 -11.72 3.28 4.07
C ASN A 56 -11.32 2.84 2.65
N ASP A 57 -11.15 3.78 1.71
CA ASP A 57 -10.69 3.47 0.36
C ASP A 57 -9.26 2.92 0.37
N LEU A 58 -8.35 3.58 1.08
CA LEU A 58 -6.97 3.07 1.16
C LEU A 58 -6.91 1.75 1.95
N LYS A 59 -7.70 1.60 3.01
CA LYS A 59 -7.81 0.33 3.74
C LYS A 59 -8.29 -0.81 2.83
N TYR A 60 -9.30 -0.54 2.00
CA TYR A 60 -9.80 -1.50 1.03
C TYR A 60 -8.71 -1.89 0.03
N VAL A 61 -7.97 -0.92 -0.51
CA VAL A 61 -6.82 -1.21 -1.40
C VAL A 61 -5.81 -2.12 -0.72
N ILE A 62 -5.41 -1.82 0.53
CA ILE A 62 -4.43 -2.64 1.24
C ILE A 62 -4.96 -4.06 1.50
N ALA A 63 -6.24 -4.18 1.81
CA ALA A 63 -6.90 -5.45 2.05
C ALA A 63 -7.10 -6.30 0.79
N CYS A 64 -7.00 -5.72 -0.42
CA CYS A 64 -7.23 -6.42 -1.68
C CYS A 64 -5.97 -7.02 -2.33
N PHE A 65 -4.79 -6.84 -1.73
CA PHE A 65 -3.53 -7.26 -2.35
C PHE A 65 -3.38 -8.79 -2.42
N ASP A 66 -3.91 -9.53 -1.46
CA ASP A 66 -3.97 -10.99 -1.51
C ASP A 66 -5.02 -11.51 -2.50
N GLU A 67 -6.13 -10.79 -2.69
CA GLU A 67 -7.11 -11.12 -3.72
C GLU A 67 -6.55 -10.98 -5.13
N ILE A 68 -5.70 -9.97 -5.39
CA ILE A 68 -5.00 -9.85 -6.69
C ILE A 68 -4.21 -11.12 -6.98
N ASP A 69 -3.46 -11.63 -6.00
CA ASP A 69 -2.68 -12.86 -6.14
C ASP A 69 -3.59 -14.07 -6.36
N ALA A 70 -4.64 -14.21 -5.54
CA ALA A 70 -5.61 -15.30 -5.67
C ALA A 70 -6.31 -15.31 -7.04
N LEU A 71 -6.62 -14.14 -7.60
CA LEU A 71 -7.27 -14.02 -8.92
C LEU A 71 -6.43 -14.62 -10.05
N SER A 72 -5.10 -14.63 -9.93
CA SER A 72 -4.21 -15.23 -10.93
C SER A 72 -4.41 -16.75 -11.11
N SER A 73 -4.98 -17.42 -10.11
CA SER A 73 -5.11 -18.88 -10.06
C SER A 73 -6.40 -19.42 -10.71
N PHE A 74 -7.31 -18.55 -11.16
CA PHE A 74 -8.58 -18.95 -11.78
C PHE A 74 -8.56 -18.87 -13.30
N ASP A 75 -9.36 -19.70 -13.96
CA ASP A 75 -9.58 -19.59 -15.41
C ASP A 75 -10.25 -18.26 -15.78
N GLY A 76 -9.67 -17.52 -16.72
CA GLY A 76 -10.03 -16.13 -17.01
C GLY A 76 -9.67 -15.12 -15.89
N GLY A 77 -8.87 -15.54 -14.91
CA GLY A 77 -8.48 -14.75 -13.75
C GLY A 77 -7.66 -13.50 -14.09
N GLU A 78 -6.84 -13.56 -15.14
CA GLU A 78 -6.01 -12.44 -15.60
C GLU A 78 -6.83 -11.18 -15.92
N VAL A 79 -7.95 -11.32 -16.63
CA VAL A 79 -8.82 -10.18 -16.98
C VAL A 79 -9.41 -9.55 -15.72
N LYS A 80 -9.88 -10.38 -14.78
CA LYS A 80 -10.44 -9.91 -13.51
C LYS A 80 -9.38 -9.27 -12.62
N GLN A 81 -8.17 -9.81 -12.63
CA GLN A 81 -7.02 -9.25 -11.92
C GLN A 81 -6.70 -7.85 -12.44
N GLN A 82 -6.63 -7.67 -13.76
CA GLN A 82 -6.38 -6.35 -14.35
C GLN A 82 -7.50 -5.34 -14.06
N GLN A 83 -8.77 -5.78 -14.09
CA GLN A 83 -9.91 -4.94 -13.72
C GLN A 83 -9.84 -4.50 -12.25
N MET A 84 -9.49 -5.42 -11.34
CA MET A 84 -9.32 -5.10 -9.93
C MET A 84 -8.15 -4.12 -9.73
N ILE A 85 -7.00 -4.36 -10.37
CA ILE A 85 -5.85 -3.44 -10.31
C ILE A 85 -6.28 -2.03 -10.74
N ASP A 86 -7.04 -1.89 -11.83
CA ASP A 86 -7.51 -0.58 -12.29
C ASP A 86 -8.47 0.10 -11.29
N GLU A 87 -9.41 -0.64 -10.71
CA GLU A 87 -10.28 -0.12 -9.64
C GLU A 87 -9.47 0.39 -8.44
N LEU A 88 -8.50 -0.41 -7.97
CA LEU A 88 -7.70 -0.06 -6.81
C LEU A 88 -6.79 1.16 -7.08
N LYS A 89 -6.29 1.31 -8.31
CA LYS A 89 -5.54 2.50 -8.73
C LYS A 89 -6.40 3.76 -8.68
N GLU A 90 -7.65 3.69 -9.14
CA GLU A 90 -8.58 4.83 -9.05
C GLU A 90 -8.82 5.24 -7.60
N ARG A 91 -8.96 4.27 -6.70
CA ARG A 91 -9.10 4.54 -5.25
C ARG A 91 -7.85 5.19 -4.66
N CYS A 92 -6.66 4.73 -5.03
CA CYS A 92 -5.41 5.41 -4.65
C CYS A 92 -5.38 6.86 -5.15
N LEU A 93 -5.74 7.10 -6.41
CA LEU A 93 -5.75 8.44 -6.98
C LEU A 93 -6.73 9.37 -6.25
N SER A 94 -7.93 8.89 -5.89
CA SER A 94 -8.88 9.63 -5.07
C SER A 94 -8.30 10.05 -3.72
N CYS A 95 -7.53 9.16 -3.06
CA CYS A 95 -6.83 9.47 -1.81
C CYS A 95 -5.79 10.59 -2.00
N LEU A 96 -5.13 10.65 -3.16
CA LEU A 96 -4.10 11.64 -3.47
C LEU A 96 -4.68 13.01 -3.89
N GLN A 97 -5.88 13.05 -4.46
CA GLN A 97 -6.55 14.29 -4.89
C GLN A 97 -7.01 15.16 -3.71
N GLY A 98 -7.21 14.58 -2.52
CA GLY A 98 -7.63 15.30 -1.31
C GLY A 98 -6.50 15.98 -0.53
N VAL A 99 -5.25 15.95 -1.01
CA VAL A 99 -4.07 16.30 -0.20
C VAL A 99 -3.63 17.75 -0.39
N ASP A 100 -3.39 18.43 0.74
CA ASP A 100 -2.75 19.75 0.76
C ASP A 100 -1.22 19.61 0.68
N TYR A 101 -0.70 19.68 -0.54
CA TYR A 101 0.73 19.53 -0.85
C TYR A 101 1.65 20.51 -0.13
N LYS A 102 1.13 21.63 0.39
CA LYS A 102 1.94 22.63 1.09
C LYS A 102 2.35 22.20 2.51
N ASN A 103 1.74 21.14 3.03
CA ASN A 103 1.94 20.65 4.40
C ASN A 103 2.51 19.22 4.45
N LEU A 104 3.02 18.70 3.32
CA LEU A 104 3.71 17.40 3.25
C LEU A 104 5.10 17.49 3.87
N ASP A 105 5.31 16.76 4.97
CA ASP A 105 6.61 16.61 5.63
C ASP A 105 6.80 15.14 6.05
N MET A 106 8.00 14.59 5.79
CA MET A 106 8.37 13.20 6.05
C MET A 106 9.73 13.14 6.75
N LYS A 107 9.77 12.46 7.90
CA LYS A 107 11.01 12.20 8.63
C LYS A 107 11.25 10.70 8.72
N MET A 108 12.32 10.22 8.10
CA MET A 108 12.76 8.83 8.20
C MET A 108 13.77 8.70 9.34
N THR A 109 13.48 7.87 10.34
CA THR A 109 14.40 7.56 11.44
C THR A 109 14.75 6.07 11.42
N SER A 110 16.06 5.79 11.39
CA SER A 110 16.59 4.43 11.53
C SER A 110 17.16 4.28 12.93
N SER A 111 16.66 3.33 13.70
CA SER A 111 17.30 2.83 14.92
C SER A 111 17.78 1.42 14.64
N ILE A 112 19.09 1.29 14.47
CA ILE A 112 19.79 0.01 14.59
C ILE A 112 20.25 -0.02 16.04
N ASN A 113 19.69 -0.93 16.84
CA ASN A 113 20.28 -1.26 18.12
C ASN A 113 21.42 -2.22 17.81
N ASP A 114 22.65 -1.70 17.79
CA ASP A 114 23.85 -2.53 17.84
C ASP A 114 23.96 -3.10 19.27
N GLU A 115 23.19 -4.15 19.55
CA GLU A 115 23.42 -5.05 20.70
C GLU A 115 23.68 -6.45 20.16
N ASP A 116 24.74 -6.60 19.36
CA ASP A 116 25.42 -7.87 19.13
C ASP A 116 26.86 -7.73 19.66
N ASP A 117 26.98 -7.49 20.97
CA ASP A 117 28.21 -7.80 21.73
C ASP A 117 28.14 -9.28 22.14
N LEU A 118 28.79 -10.15 21.36
CA LEU A 118 29.21 -11.50 21.78
C LEU A 118 30.66 -11.75 21.37
#